data_AF-A0A927MHL9-F1
#
_entry.id   AF-A0A927MHL9-F1
#
_cell.length_a   1.000
_cell.length_b   1.000
_cell.length_c   1.000
_cell.angle_alpha   90.00
_cell.angle_beta   90.00
_cell.angle_gamma   90.00
#
_symmetry.space_group_name_H-M   'P 1'
#
loop_
_entity.id
_entity.type
_entity.pdbx_description
1 polymer ?
#
loop_
_entity_poly.entity_id
_entity_poly.type
_entity_poly.pdbx_seq_one_letter_code
_entity_poly.pdbx_strand_id
1 'polypeptide(L)' 'MKVYDVCNVTDRDLFEKCFEKLKKIEDFNPEGKVLEDVDGSLLAVFKYQGTKVVLLNDEQIGALYIKSEMDIEHLIFN' A
#
# COMPACT_ATOMS: atom_id res chain seq x y z
N MET A 1 -1.31 -14.99 0.17
CA MET A 1 -1.21 -13.53 -0.05
C MET A 1 -2.58 -12.93 0.24
N LYS A 2 -2.66 -12.03 1.21
CA LYS A 2 -3.89 -11.31 1.59
C LYS A 2 -3.96 -9.99 0.84
N VAL A 3 -5.17 -9.56 0.49
CA VAL A 3 -5.46 -8.29 -0.19
C VAL A 3 -6.46 -7.53 0.68
N TYR A 4 -6.17 -6.27 0.92
CA TYR A 4 -7.01 -5.36 1.70
C TYR A 4 -7.40 -4.19 0.82
N ASP A 5 -8.66 -4.09 0.48
CA ASP A 5 -9.18 -2.99 -0.33
C ASP A 5 -9.30 -1.74 0.55
N VAL A 6 -8.58 -0.69 0.17
CA VAL A 6 -8.61 0.60 0.87
C VAL A 6 -9.65 1.51 0.22
N CYS A 7 -9.66 1.55 -1.12
CA CYS A 7 -10.64 2.30 -1.91
C CYS A 7 -10.94 1.56 -3.22
N ASN A 8 -12.20 1.61 -3.65
CA ASN A 8 -12.67 1.03 -4.92
C ASN A 8 -12.52 2.02 -6.10
N VAL A 9 -11.71 3.06 -5.92
CA VAL A 9 -11.35 4.07 -6.94
C VAL A 9 -9.87 4.36 -6.77
N THR A 10 -9.14 4.65 -7.86
CA THR A 10 -7.80 5.21 -7.73
C THR A 10 -7.85 6.60 -7.15
N ASP A 11 -6.95 6.85 -6.20
CA ASP A 11 -6.84 8.13 -5.50
C ASP A 11 -5.40 8.31 -5.04
N ARG A 12 -4.68 9.19 -5.74
CA ARG A 12 -3.27 9.51 -5.47
C ARG A 12 -3.10 10.20 -4.11
N ASP A 13 -4.01 11.10 -3.74
CA ASP A 13 -3.99 11.78 -2.45
C ASP A 13 -4.22 10.78 -1.31
N LEU A 14 -5.13 9.81 -1.50
CA LEU A 14 -5.37 8.75 -0.53
C LEU A 14 -4.18 7.77 -0.47
N PHE A 15 -3.56 7.45 -1.60
CA PHE A 15 -2.34 6.66 -1.65
C PHE A 15 -1.22 7.30 -0.81
N GLU A 16 -0.99 8.60 -0.96
CA GLU A 16 0.00 9.34 -0.16
C GLU A 16 -0.35 9.33 1.33
N LYS A 17 -1.62 9.54 1.68
CA LYS A 17 -2.08 9.44 3.08
C LYS A 17 -1.86 8.04 3.66
N CYS A 18 -2.15 6.99 2.90
CA CYS A 18 -1.90 5.61 3.30
C CYS A 18 -0.40 5.34 3.45
N PHE A 19 0.41 5.81 2.50
CA PHE A 19 1.86 5.69 2.57
C PHE A 19 2.43 6.34 3.84
N GLU A 20 2.00 7.56 4.16
CA GLU A 20 2.41 8.25 5.39
C GLU A 20 1.82 7.62 6.67
N LYS A 21 0.61 7.04 6.63
CA LYS A 21 0.05 6.26 7.75
C LYS A 21 0.92 5.04 8.01
N LEU A 22 1.22 4.24 6.96
CA LEU A 22 2.03 3.04 7.07
C LEU A 22 3.44 3.35 7.60
N LYS A 23 4.10 4.40 7.11
CA LYS A 23 5.43 4.83 7.61
C LYS A 23 5.47 5.18 9.09
N LYS A 24 4.34 5.52 9.71
CA LYS A 24 4.26 5.85 11.14
C LYS A 24 4.02 4.62 12.01
N ILE A 25 3.69 3.48 11.40
CA ILE A 25 3.51 2.22 12.12
C ILE A 25 4.89 1.65 12.45
N GLU A 26 5.08 1.23 13.70
CA GLU A 26 6.31 0.57 14.14
C GLU A 26 6.58 -0.67 13.28
N ASP A 27 7.85 -0.90 12.95
CA ASP A 27 8.33 -1.95 12.05
C ASP A 27 7.88 -1.87 10.58
N PHE A 28 7.08 -0.88 10.16
CA PHE A 28 6.74 -0.67 8.75
C PHE A 28 7.77 0.23 8.07
N ASN A 29 8.73 -0.39 7.38
CA ASN A 29 9.84 0.33 6.76
C ASN A 29 9.67 0.35 5.23
N PRO A 30 9.64 1.53 4.58
CA PRO A 30 9.57 1.59 3.12
C PRO A 30 10.85 1.00 2.49
N GLU A 31 10.67 0.07 1.56
CA GLU A 31 11.75 -0.49 0.75
C GLU A 31 11.86 0.31 -0.54
N GLY A 32 12.70 1.35 -0.51
CA GLY A 32 12.98 2.20 -1.67
C GLY A 32 12.01 3.36 -1.83
N LYS A 33 11.80 3.78 -3.09
CA LYS A 33 10.93 4.90 -3.46
C LYS A 33 9.59 4.37 -3.98
N VAL A 34 8.57 5.24 -3.96
CA VAL A 34 7.34 5.01 -4.72
C VAL A 34 7.70 4.88 -6.20
N LEU A 35 7.16 3.84 -6.84
CA LEU A 35 7.27 3.58 -8.27
C LEU A 35 5.99 4.06 -8.95
N GLU A 36 6.13 4.68 -10.12
CA GLU A 36 5.03 5.09 -10.99
C GLU A 36 5.17 4.36 -12.32
N ASP A 37 4.09 3.71 -12.77
CA ASP A 37 4.01 3.05 -14.08
C ASP A 37 3.53 4.04 -15.16
N VAL A 38 3.70 3.69 -16.44
CA VAL A 38 3.33 4.51 -17.60
C VAL A 38 1.84 4.82 -17.65
N ASP A 39 1.00 3.93 -17.09
CA ASP A 39 -0.45 4.14 -16.97
C ASP A 39 -0.86 5.05 -15.79
N GLY A 40 0.10 5.52 -14.99
CA GLY A 40 -0.12 6.37 -13.84
C GLY A 40 -0.34 5.63 -12.52
N SER A 41 -0.28 4.29 -12.53
CA SER A 41 -0.37 3.47 -11.31
C SER A 41 0.81 3.73 -10.38
N LEU A 42 0.54 3.81 -9.08
CA LEU A 42 1.55 4.02 -8.04
C LEU A 42 1.73 2.76 -7.20
N LEU A 43 2.98 2.44 -6.89
CA LEU A 43 3.34 1.29 -6.08
C LEU A 43 4.37 1.67 -5.03
N ALA A 44 4.11 1.31 -3.77
CA ALA A 44 5.06 1.43 -2.68
C ALA A 44 5.27 0.07 -2.02
N VAL A 45 6.53 -0.31 -1.81
CA VAL A 45 6.89 -1.54 -1.10
C VAL A 45 7.33 -1.18 0.31
N PHE A 46 6.89 -1.99 1.26
CA PHE A 46 7.25 -1.92 2.66
C PHE A 46 7.71 -3.29 3.15
N LYS A 47 8.55 -3.26 4.18
CA LYS A 47 8.90 -4.43 4.97
C LYS A 47 8.29 -4.27 6.35
N TYR A 48 7.52 -5.25 6.76
CA TYR A 48 6.89 -5.33 8.07
C TYR A 48 7.16 -6.70 8.68
N GLN A 49 7.80 -6.73 9.86
CA GLN A 49 8.20 -7.97 10.54
C GLN A 49 8.93 -8.99 9.63
N GLY A 50 9.78 -8.48 8.73
CA GLY A 50 10.52 -9.28 7.76
C GLY A 50 9.72 -9.70 6.52
N THR A 51 8.42 -9.42 6.47
CA THR A 51 7.50 -9.77 5.37
C THR A 51 7.27 -8.57 4.45
N LYS A 52 7.05 -8.85 3.15
CA LYS A 52 6.75 -7.81 2.16
C LYS A 52 5.28 -7.38 2.23
N VAL A 53 5.07 -6.07 2.27
CA VAL A 53 3.77 -5.43 2.11
C VAL A 53 3.85 -4.46 0.93
N VAL A 54 2.82 -4.41 0.11
CA VAL A 54 2.78 -3.56 -1.09
C VAL A 54 1.49 -2.76 -1.07
N LEU A 55 1.60 -1.43 -1.14
CA LEU A 55 0.50 -0.52 -1.37
C LEU A 55 0.45 -0.22 -2.88
N LEU A 56 -0.71 -0.39 -3.51
CA LEU A 56 -0.90 -0.17 -4.94
C LEU A 56 -2.11 0.75 -5.18
N ASN A 57 -1.89 1.84 -5.90
CA ASN A 57 -2.93 2.61 -6.57
C ASN A 57 -2.93 2.18 -8.04
N ASP A 58 -3.82 1.28 -8.41
CA ASP A 58 -3.83 0.56 -9.69
C ASP A 58 -4.83 1.22 -10.65
N GLU A 59 -4.33 1.99 -11.62
CA GLU A 59 -5.16 2.74 -12.58
C GLU A 59 -5.83 1.83 -13.62
N GLN A 60 -5.34 0.60 -13.83
CA GLN A 60 -5.97 -0.35 -14.75
C GLN A 60 -7.25 -0.94 -14.18
N ILE A 61 -7.24 -1.25 -12.89
CA ILE A 61 -8.39 -1.80 -12.17
C ILE A 61 -9.25 -0.68 -11.57
N GLY A 62 -8.67 0.50 -11.35
CA GLY A 62 -9.35 1.61 -10.72
C GLY A 62 -9.44 1.43 -9.20
N ALA A 63 -8.40 0.93 -8.53
CA ALA A 63 -8.49 0.58 -7.11
C ALA A 63 -7.21 0.88 -6.32
N LEU A 64 -7.38 1.24 -5.05
CA LEU A 64 -6.31 1.37 -4.05
C LEU A 64 -6.39 0.22 -3.06
N TYR A 65 -5.34 -0.60 -3.00
CA TYR A 65 -5.33 -1.78 -2.14
C TYR A 65 -3.94 -2.09 -1.60
N ILE A 66 -3.90 -2.89 -0.54
CA ILE A 66 -2.67 -3.35 0.11
C ILE A 66 -2.57 -4.88 -0.05
N LYS A 67 -1.42 -5.35 -0.53
CA LYS A 67 -1.06 -6.78 -0.61
C LYS A 67 -0.04 -7.11 0.47
N SER A 68 -0.27 -8.19 1.22
CA SER A 68 0.65 -8.65 2.27
C SER A 68 0.72 -10.17 2.31
N GLU A 69 1.85 -10.74 2.70
CA GLU A 69 1.94 -12.20 2.93
C GLU A 69 1.44 -12.60 4.33
N MET A 70 1.26 -11.63 5.24
CA MET A 70 0.76 -11.84 6.59
C MET A 70 -0.50 -11.03 6.88
N ASP A 71 -1.17 -11.35 7.99
CA ASP A 71 -2.37 -10.63 8.40
C ASP A 71 -2.06 -9.28 9.05
N ILE A 72 -2.49 -8.21 8.41
CA ILE A 72 -2.28 -6.82 8.84
C ILE A 72 -3.58 -6.02 8.90
N GLU A 73 -4.74 -6.69 8.89
CA GLU A 73 -6.06 -6.03 8.87
C GLU A 73 -6.21 -5.00 9.99
N HIS A 74 -5.78 -5.39 11.19
CA HIS A 74 -5.80 -4.60 12.41
C HIS A 74 -4.92 -3.34 12.38
N LEU A 75 -3.99 -3.23 11.41
CA LEU A 75 -3.13 -2.05 11.21
C LEU A 75 -3.74 -1.06 10.21
N ILE A 76 -4.60 -1.56 9.32
CA ILE A 76 -5.21 -0.77 8.25
C ILE A 76 -6.48 -0.08 8.76
N PHE A 77 -7.36 -0.84 9.42
CA PHE A 77 -8.71 -0.41 9.80
C PHE A 77 -8.85 0.07 11.26
N ASN A 78 -7.78 0.09 12.05
CA ASN A 78 -7.74 0.81 13.33
C ASN A 78 -7.46 2.31 13.15
#